data_AF-A0AAD9M1P6-F1
#
_entry.id   AF-A0AAD9M1P6-F1
#
_cell.length_a   1.000
_cell.length_b   1.000
_cell.length_c   1.000
_cell.angle_alpha   90.00
_cell.angle_beta   90.00
_cell.angle_gamma   90.00
#
_symmetry.space_group_name_H-M   'P 1'
#
loop_
_entity.id
_entity.type
_entity.pdbx_description
1 polymer ?
#
loop_
_entity_poly.entity_id
_entity_poly.type
_entity_poly.pdbx_seq_one_letter_code
_entity_poly.pdbx_strand_id
1 'polypeptide(L)'
;MARDRFPGLAALLFLVTALLAPLTAAQLQIYTGSDKYLYQGCFNETNDIANTAHERALSAGASRVFQGNLTVPLCLSFCSTGADKEYTYAGVEYSR
;
A
#
# COMPACT_ATOMS: atom_id res chain seq x y z
N MET A 1 -23.37 -45.23 -32.49
CA MET A 1 -23.06 -43.84 -32.85
C MET A 1 -22.05 -43.33 -31.83
N ALA A 2 -20.76 -43.58 -32.08
CA ALA A 2 -19.67 -43.30 -31.15
C ALA A 2 -19.29 -41.81 -31.22
N ARG A 3 -19.38 -41.10 -30.09
CA ARG A 3 -18.89 -39.72 -29.93
C ARG A 3 -17.90 -39.67 -28.77
N ASP A 4 -16.78 -40.35 -28.96
CA ASP A 4 -15.55 -40.01 -28.24
C ASP A 4 -14.94 -38.80 -28.96
N ARG A 5 -15.15 -37.61 -28.40
CA ARG A 5 -14.58 -36.36 -28.93
C ARG A 5 -13.97 -35.54 -27.79
N PHE A 6 -12.64 -35.64 -27.71
CA PHE A 6 -11.66 -34.67 -27.17
C PHE A 6 -11.52 -34.53 -25.64
N PRO A 7 -10.92 -35.53 -24.95
CA PRO A 7 -10.39 -35.33 -23.59
C PRO A 7 -9.25 -34.29 -23.53
N GLY A 8 -8.59 -34.01 -24.66
CA GLY A 8 -7.46 -33.08 -24.76
C GLY A 8 -7.84 -31.60 -24.59
N LEU A 9 -9.07 -31.20 -24.93
CA LEU A 9 -9.48 -29.79 -24.89
C LEU A 9 -9.70 -29.31 -23.44
N ALA A 10 -10.24 -30.19 -22.58
CA ALA A 10 -10.39 -29.93 -21.15
C ALA A 10 -9.03 -29.89 -20.44
N ALA A 11 -8.10 -30.79 -20.80
CA ALA A 11 -6.74 -30.79 -20.28
C ALA A 11 -5.95 -29.53 -20.69
N LEU A 12 -6.13 -29.05 -21.93
CA LEU A 12 -5.49 -27.82 -22.41
C LEU A 12 -6.01 -26.58 -21.67
N LEU A 13 -7.33 -26.51 -21.42
CA LEU A 13 -7.96 -25.40 -20.70
C LEU A 13 -7.49 -25.32 -19.24
N PHE A 14 -7.32 -26.47 -18.58
CA PHE A 14 -6.76 -26.56 -17.22
C PHE A 14 -5.27 -26.16 -17.16
N LEU A 15 -4.49 -26.46 -18.21
CA LEU A 15 -3.08 -26.03 -18.27
C LEU A 15 -2.97 -24.50 -18.40
N VAL A 16 -3.82 -23.88 -19.24
CA VAL A 16 -3.80 -22.43 -19.49
C VAL A 16 -4.18 -21.64 -18.24
N THR A 17 -5.16 -22.09 -17.43
CA THR A 17 -5.52 -21.42 -16.17
C THR A 17 -4.44 -21.54 -15.10
N ALA A 18 -3.70 -22.65 -15.06
CA ALA A 18 -2.57 -22.83 -14.14
C ALA A 18 -1.33 -22.00 -14.51
N LEU A 19 -1.12 -21.70 -15.80
CA LEU A 19 -0.02 -20.84 -16.27
C LEU A 19 -0.28 -19.33 -16.11
N LEU A 20 -1.53 -18.93 -15.87
CA LEU A 20 -1.96 -17.52 -15.77
C LEU A 20 -2.11 -17.00 -14.32
N ALA A 21 -1.84 -17.82 -13.30
CA ALA A 21 -1.77 -17.37 -11.91
C ALA A 21 -0.38 -17.69 -11.33
N PRO A 22 0.33 -16.72 -10.72
CA PRO A 22 -0.23 -15.66 -9.91
C PRO A 22 0.01 -14.26 -10.50
N LEU A 23 -1.01 -13.39 -10.50
CA LEU A 23 -0.72 -11.98 -10.26
C LEU A 23 -0.07 -11.95 -8.88
N THR A 24 1.26 -11.80 -8.85
CA THR A 24 1.98 -11.58 -7.62
C THR A 24 1.39 -10.32 -6.99
N ALA A 25 0.54 -10.47 -5.98
CA ALA A 25 0.19 -9.36 -5.11
C ALA A 25 1.53 -8.81 -4.60
N ALA A 26 1.78 -7.52 -4.82
CA ALA A 26 2.98 -6.89 -4.30
C ALA A 26 3.02 -7.17 -2.80
N GLN A 27 4.02 -7.92 -2.34
CA GLN A 27 4.11 -8.25 -0.94
C GLN A 27 4.37 -6.95 -0.19
N LEU A 28 3.47 -6.59 0.72
CA LEU A 28 3.64 -5.40 1.55
C LEU A 28 4.93 -5.57 2.35
N GLN A 29 5.88 -4.65 2.18
CA GLN A 29 7.14 -4.64 2.91
C GLN A 29 7.25 -3.36 3.72
N ILE A 30 7.82 -3.47 4.92
CA ILE A 30 8.19 -2.31 5.72
C ILE A 30 9.39 -1.65 5.02
N TYR A 31 9.28 -0.36 4.74
CA TYR A 31 10.38 0.41 4.18
C TYR A 31 11.48 0.60 5.22
N THR A 32 12.70 0.14 4.91
CA THR A 32 13.87 0.21 5.80
C THR A 32 14.97 1.15 5.29
N GLY A 33 14.73 1.86 4.18
CA GLY A 33 15.73 2.73 3.54
C GLY A 33 15.85 4.13 4.15
N SER A 34 15.56 4.31 5.44
CA SER A 34 15.66 5.60 6.12
C SER A 34 16.68 5.55 7.25
N ASP A 35 17.62 6.50 7.25
CA ASP A 35 18.58 6.70 8.35
C ASP A 35 18.05 7.65 9.44
N LYS A 36 16.90 8.30 9.20
CA LYS A 36 16.35 9.34 10.07
C LYS A 36 15.09 8.90 10.81
N TYR A 37 14.26 8.09 10.16
CA TYR A 37 13.02 7.59 10.73
C TYR A 37 13.09 6.07 10.93
N LEU A 38 12.57 5.63 12.07
CA LEU A 38 12.37 4.22 12.36
C LEU A 38 10.90 3.87 12.17
N TYR A 39 10.63 2.68 11.63
CA TYR A 39 9.26 2.20 11.49
C TYR A 39 8.66 1.93 12.87
N GLN A 40 7.57 2.63 13.19
CA GLN A 40 6.97 2.58 14.52
C GLN A 40 5.65 1.80 14.58
N GLY A 41 5.06 1.47 13.44
CA GLY A 41 3.85 0.66 13.36
C GLY A 41 2.84 1.16 12.34
N CYS A 42 1.68 0.51 12.33
CA CYS A 42 0.50 0.93 11.59
C CYS A 42 -0.58 1.32 12.60
N PHE A 43 -1.10 2.55 12.48
CA PHE A 43 -2.09 3.11 13.40
C PHE A 43 -3.38 3.40 12.64
N ASN A 44 -4.53 3.21 13.28
CA ASN A 44 -5.82 3.51 12.67
C ASN A 44 -6.03 5.03 12.60
N GLU A 45 -6.39 5.51 11.42
CA GLU A 45 -6.84 6.89 11.23
C GLU A 45 -8.32 7.00 11.65
N THR A 46 -8.65 8.00 12.46
CA THR A 46 -9.99 8.19 13.04
C THR A 46 -10.73 9.38 12.46
N ASN A 47 -10.08 10.20 11.64
CA ASN A 47 -10.65 11.38 11.00
C ASN A 47 -12.03 11.14 10.36
N ASP A 48 -12.20 10.03 9.63
CA ASP A 48 -13.43 9.71 8.89
C ASP A 48 -14.35 8.70 9.62
N ILE A 49 -14.08 8.38 10.89
CA ILE A 49 -14.86 7.39 11.64
C ILE A 49 -15.89 8.09 12.52
N ALA A 50 -17.17 7.73 12.34
CA ALA A 50 -18.28 8.28 13.13
C ALA A 50 -18.13 7.99 14.64
N ASN A 51 -18.60 8.93 15.47
CA ASN A 51 -18.54 8.88 16.93
C ASN A 51 -17.10 8.79 17.51
N THR A 52 -16.13 9.41 16.82
CA THR A 52 -14.76 9.58 17.33
C THR A 52 -14.43 11.06 17.48
N ALA A 53 -13.23 11.38 17.96
CA ALA A 53 -12.75 12.76 18.02
C ALA A 53 -12.46 13.37 16.64
N HIS A 54 -12.52 12.58 15.55
CA HIS A 54 -12.17 13.01 14.18
C HIS A 54 -10.75 13.58 14.04
N GLU A 55 -9.89 13.27 15.01
CA GLU A 55 -8.49 13.68 15.04
C GLU A 55 -7.64 12.76 14.18
N ARG A 56 -6.60 13.35 13.58
CA ARG A 56 -5.58 12.59 12.85
C ARG A 56 -4.63 11.89 13.79
N ALA A 57 -4.14 10.72 13.40
CA ALA A 57 -3.14 9.98 14.18
C ALA A 57 -1.88 10.83 14.44
N LEU A 58 -1.48 11.64 13.46
CA LEU A 58 -0.46 12.68 13.59
C LEU A 58 -1.11 14.06 13.57
N SER A 59 -1.71 14.45 14.69
CA SER A 59 -2.35 15.77 14.86
C SER A 59 -1.31 16.90 14.93
N ALA A 60 -1.71 18.12 14.53
CA ALA A 60 -0.89 19.33 14.47
C ALA A 60 0.34 19.32 13.53
N GLY A 61 0.51 18.28 12.71
CA GLY A 61 1.52 18.21 11.65
C GLY A 61 1.04 18.78 10.31
N ALA A 62 1.98 19.02 9.39
CA ALA A 62 1.66 19.30 8.00
C ALA A 62 1.19 18.03 7.27
N SER A 63 0.29 18.20 6.30
CA SER A 63 -0.19 17.12 5.43
C SER A 63 -0.11 17.54 3.97
N ARG A 64 0.11 16.56 3.08
CA ARG A 64 0.13 16.79 1.64
C ARG A 64 -0.35 15.56 0.89
N VAL A 65 -1.28 15.76 -0.03
CA VAL A 65 -1.78 14.71 -0.91
C VAL A 65 -0.91 14.64 -2.16
N PHE A 66 -0.33 13.47 -2.42
CA PHE A 66 0.40 13.16 -3.65
C PHE A 66 -0.41 12.16 -4.48
N GLN A 67 -1.52 12.63 -5.07
CA GLN A 67 -2.42 11.78 -5.83
C GLN A 67 -1.67 11.06 -6.95
N GLY A 68 -1.80 9.73 -7.02
CA GLY A 68 -1.07 8.96 -8.04
C GLY A 68 0.32 8.50 -7.61
N ASN A 69 1.05 9.35 -6.87
CA ASN A 69 2.51 9.30 -6.80
C ASN A 69 3.07 9.19 -5.37
N LEU A 70 2.22 9.01 -4.36
CA LEU A 70 2.67 8.90 -2.98
C LEU A 70 3.53 7.65 -2.76
N THR A 71 4.75 7.85 -2.28
CA THR A 71 5.69 6.81 -1.85
C THR A 71 6.23 7.11 -0.45
N VAL A 72 6.74 6.09 0.24
CA VAL A 72 7.38 6.29 1.56
C VAL A 72 8.53 7.31 1.49
N PRO A 73 9.51 7.21 0.56
CA PRO A 73 10.60 8.19 0.49
C PRO A 73 10.13 9.63 0.28
N LEU A 74 9.07 9.85 -0.51
CA LEU A 74 8.50 11.19 -0.73
C LEU A 74 7.89 11.75 0.55
N CYS A 75 7.13 10.93 1.29
CA CYS A 75 6.58 11.30 2.59
C CYS A 75 7.69 11.64 3.59
N LEU A 76 8.69 10.78 3.73
CA LEU A 76 9.80 11.00 4.65
C LEU A 76 10.61 12.26 4.29
N SER A 77 10.87 12.49 2.99
CA SER A 77 11.53 13.70 2.52
C SER A 77 10.75 14.95 2.94
N PHE A 78 9.45 15.01 2.63
CA PHE A 78 8.57 16.10 3.02
C PHE A 78 8.56 16.38 4.53
N CYS A 79 8.53 15.34 5.36
CA CYS A 79 8.54 15.49 6.83
C CYS A 79 9.93 15.85 7.39
N SER A 80 11.01 15.35 6.78
CA SER A 80 12.38 15.55 7.26
C SER A 80 12.94 16.93 7.02
N THR A 81 12.47 17.62 5.98
CA THR A 81 12.83 19.01 5.66
C THR A 81 11.73 19.98 6.03
N GLY A 82 10.49 19.48 6.19
CA GLY A 82 9.31 20.25 6.54
C GLY A 82 8.64 20.96 5.36
N ALA A 83 7.33 21.18 5.51
CA ALA A 83 6.66 22.31 4.85
C ALA A 83 6.92 23.63 5.59
N ASP A 84 7.07 23.55 6.92
CA ASP A 84 7.25 24.64 7.88
C ASP A 84 8.37 24.38 8.89
N LYS A 85 8.57 23.11 9.30
CA LYS A 85 9.63 22.67 10.21
C LYS A 85 9.93 21.19 10.02
N GLU A 86 11.06 20.74 10.53
CA GLU A 86 11.38 19.31 10.62
C GLU A 86 10.45 18.59 11.62
N TYR A 87 9.91 17.45 11.21
CA TYR A 87 8.97 16.66 12.01
C TYR A 87 9.61 15.41 12.62
N THR A 88 9.35 15.18 13.91
CA THR A 88 9.77 13.98 14.65
C THR A 88 9.11 12.70 14.14
N TYR A 89 7.87 12.79 13.66
CA TYR A 89 7.09 11.66 13.17
C TYR A 89 6.61 11.94 11.74
N ALA A 90 6.55 10.89 10.94
CA ALA A 90 6.01 10.90 9.58
C ALA A 90 4.99 9.77 9.44
N GLY A 91 3.88 10.05 8.77
CA GLY A 91 2.79 9.10 8.55
C GLY A 91 2.40 9.11 7.08
N VAL A 92 2.31 7.91 6.50
CA VAL A 92 1.90 7.70 5.12
C VAL A 92 0.57 6.97 5.11
N GLU A 93 -0.37 7.45 4.31
CA GLU A 93 -1.69 6.87 4.13
C GLU A 93 -1.94 6.65 2.64
N TYR A 94 -2.52 5.51 2.26
CA TYR A 94 -2.87 5.20 0.86
C TYR A 94 -1.68 5.20 -0.12
N SER A 95 -0.45 4.93 0.34
CA SER A 95 0.71 4.76 -0.55
C SER A 95 0.62 3.48 -1.38
N ARG A 96 1.26 3.50 -2.55
CA ARG A 96 1.36 2.35 -3.46
C ARG A 96 2.62 1.54 -3.20
#